data_AF-A0A7K4QQI5-F1
#
_entry.id   AF-A0A7K4QQI5-F1
#
_cell.length_a   1.000
_cell.length_b   1.000
_cell.length_c   1.000
_cell.angle_alpha   90.00
_cell.angle_beta   90.00
_cell.angle_gamma   90.00
#
_symmetry.space_group_name_H-M   'P 1'
#
loop_
_entity.id
_entity.type
_entity.pdbx_description
1 polymer ?
#
loop_
_entity_poly.entity_id
_entity_poly.type
_entity_poly.pdbx_seq_one_letter_code
_entity_poly.pdbx_strand_id
1 'polypeptide(L)'
;EFIPKYRTCRRQARQQSGEADHHEGMSSDDELTPTEVGEFQKSKDNVLEDSRKVFEDVHADFCDIRKILLKFQEWKEKFPDSYCDAYISFCLPKLLNPLIRVQLISWNPLEQNLTELEEMPWFRAIEEFSDAENDSES
;
A
#
# COMPACT_ATOMS: atom_id res chain seq x y z
N GLU A 1 -3.54 -18.82 -20.61
CA GLU A 1 -4.08 -20.18 -20.37
C GLU A 1 -4.62 -20.46 -18.96
N PHE A 2 -4.30 -19.65 -17.94
CA PHE A 2 -4.74 -19.92 -16.56
C PHE A 2 -6.22 -19.60 -16.28
N ILE A 3 -6.71 -18.44 -16.75
CA ILE A 3 -8.09 -17.97 -16.50
C ILE A 3 -9.19 -18.95 -16.99
N PRO A 4 -9.08 -19.61 -18.17
CA PRO A 4 -10.06 -20.59 -18.63
C PRO A 4 -10.14 -21.86 -17.77
N LYS A 5 -9.02 -22.29 -17.17
CA LYS A 5 -8.98 -23.51 -16.35
C LYS A 5 -9.73 -23.33 -15.04
N TYR A 6 -9.47 -22.24 -14.32
CA TYR A 6 -10.11 -21.94 -13.03
C TYR A 6 -11.64 -21.79 -13.17
N ARG A 7 -12.12 -21.11 -14.23
CA ARG A 7 -13.57 -21.03 -14.52
C ARG A 7 -14.21 -22.41 -14.74
N THR A 8 -13.48 -23.34 -15.35
CA THR A 8 -13.99 -24.69 -15.63
C THR A 8 -14.08 -25.53 -14.36
N CYS A 9 -13.08 -25.44 -13.46
CA CYS A 9 -13.10 -26.07 -12.15
C CYS A 9 -14.23 -25.56 -11.26
N ARG A 10 -14.45 -24.23 -11.19
CA ARG A 10 -15.56 -23.64 -10.43
C ARG A 10 -16.93 -24.13 -10.94
N ARG A 11 -17.10 -24.22 -12.27
CA ARG A 11 -18.32 -24.78 -12.88
C ARG A 11 -18.54 -26.25 -12.52
N GLN A 12 -17.48 -27.06 -12.47
CA GLN A 12 -17.57 -28.46 -12.05
C GLN A 12 -17.90 -28.60 -10.56
N ALA A 13 -17.30 -27.78 -9.69
CA ALA A 13 -17.61 -27.77 -8.26
C ALA A 13 -19.09 -27.48 -8.00
N ARG A 14 -19.70 -26.53 -8.72
CA ARG A 14 -21.15 -26.21 -8.62
C ARG A 14 -22.04 -27.36 -9.07
N GLN A 15 -21.65 -28.05 -10.15
CA GLN A 15 -22.37 -29.24 -10.60
C GLN A 15 -22.36 -30.34 -9.53
N GLN A 16 -21.31 -30.41 -8.71
CA GLN A 16 -21.20 -31.35 -7.60
C GLN A 16 -21.94 -30.88 -6.34
N SER A 17 -21.99 -29.57 -6.06
CA SER A 17 -22.71 -29.02 -4.89
C SER A 17 -24.23 -28.93 -5.08
N GLY A 18 -24.72 -29.00 -6.32
CA GLY A 18 -26.15 -28.96 -6.63
C GLY A 18 -26.78 -27.56 -6.55
N GLU A 19 -25.95 -26.52 -6.59
CA GLU A 19 -26.36 -25.13 -6.42
C GLU A 19 -27.00 -24.59 -7.72
N ALA A 20 -28.33 -24.58 -7.73
CA ALA A 20 -29.13 -24.36 -8.94
C ALA A 20 -29.36 -22.87 -9.29
N ASP A 21 -29.11 -21.94 -8.36
CA ASP A 21 -29.38 -20.50 -8.50
C ASP A 21 -28.11 -19.70 -8.82
N HIS A 22 -27.22 -20.26 -9.64
CA HIS A 22 -26.00 -19.58 -10.04
C HIS A 22 -26.14 -18.96 -11.44
N HIS A 23 -26.12 -17.62 -11.53
CA HIS A 23 -26.11 -16.88 -12.79
C HIS A 23 -24.71 -16.67 -13.36
N GLU A 24 -24.54 -16.83 -14.68
CA GLU A 24 -23.26 -16.55 -15.38
C GLU A 24 -22.73 -15.16 -14.97
N GLY A 25 -21.53 -15.11 -14.38
CA GLY A 25 -20.92 -13.89 -13.82
C GLY A 25 -20.87 -13.79 -12.29
N MET A 26 -21.58 -14.63 -11.54
CA MET A 26 -21.67 -14.59 -10.07
C MET A 26 -20.59 -15.42 -9.32
N SER A 27 -19.39 -15.56 -9.89
CA SER A 27 -18.36 -16.39 -9.26
C SER A 27 -17.76 -15.73 -8.02
N SER A 28 -17.93 -16.39 -6.87
CA SER A 28 -17.30 -16.02 -5.59
C SER A 28 -15.97 -16.73 -5.38
N ASP A 29 -15.15 -16.20 -4.48
CA ASP A 29 -13.93 -16.86 -4.00
C ASP A 29 -14.22 -18.03 -3.03
N ASP A 30 -15.46 -18.15 -2.55
CA ASP A 30 -15.94 -19.32 -1.78
C ASP A 30 -15.88 -20.64 -2.57
N GLU A 31 -15.79 -20.53 -3.90
CA GLU A 31 -15.72 -21.65 -4.83
C GLU A 31 -14.27 -22.07 -5.17
N LEU A 32 -13.27 -21.41 -4.57
CA LEU A 32 -11.86 -21.73 -4.78
C LEU A 32 -11.51 -23.09 -4.17
N THR A 33 -10.81 -23.91 -4.95
CA THR A 33 -10.23 -25.15 -4.44
C THR A 33 -9.09 -24.85 -3.45
N PRO A 34 -8.80 -25.75 -2.49
CA PRO A 34 -7.70 -25.57 -1.55
C PRO A 34 -6.34 -25.32 -2.23
N THR A 35 -6.13 -25.93 -3.41
CA THR A 35 -4.94 -25.72 -4.22
C THR A 35 -4.84 -24.29 -4.74
N GLU A 36 -5.94 -23.73 -5.27
CA GLU A 36 -5.98 -22.35 -5.76
C GLU A 36 -5.77 -21.34 -4.62
N VAL A 37 -6.37 -21.59 -3.45
CA VAL A 37 -6.15 -20.75 -2.26
C VAL A 37 -4.67 -20.77 -1.85
N GLY A 38 -4.03 -21.95 -1.86
CA GLY A 38 -2.61 -22.09 -1.55
C GLY A 38 -1.70 -21.41 -2.57
N GLU A 39 -2.00 -21.51 -3.87
CA GLU A 39 -1.27 -20.81 -4.93
C GLU A 39 -1.39 -19.29 -4.80
N PHE A 40 -2.59 -18.79 -4.51
CA PHE A 40 -2.85 -17.38 -4.27
C PHE A 40 -2.06 -16.87 -3.07
N GLN A 41 -2.13 -17.57 -1.93
CA GLN A 41 -1.41 -17.17 -0.72
C GLN A 41 0.10 -17.14 -0.95
N LYS A 42 0.65 -18.18 -1.60
CA LYS A 42 2.08 -18.22 -1.96
C LYS A 42 2.47 -17.05 -2.87
N SER A 43 1.64 -16.72 -3.86
CA SER A 43 1.88 -15.59 -4.75
C SER A 43 1.87 -14.26 -3.98
N LYS A 44 0.88 -14.06 -3.10
CA LYS A 44 0.78 -12.90 -2.19
C LYS A 44 2.04 -12.77 -1.34
N ASP A 45 2.47 -13.86 -0.68
CA ASP A 45 3.63 -13.87 0.20
C ASP A 45 4.93 -13.53 -0.56
N ASN A 46 5.09 -14.04 -1.78
CA ASN A 46 6.23 -13.70 -2.63
C ASN A 46 6.26 -12.20 -2.96
N VAL A 47 5.12 -11.62 -3.36
CA VAL A 47 5.02 -10.17 -3.65
C VAL A 47 5.35 -9.34 -2.40
N LEU A 48 4.93 -9.77 -1.22
CA LEU A 48 5.24 -9.10 0.04
C LEU A 48 6.71 -9.25 0.46
N GLU A 49 7.36 -10.35 0.12
CA GLU A 49 8.79 -10.52 0.32
C GLU A 49 9.61 -9.66 -0.64
N ASP A 50 9.19 -9.59 -1.90
CA ASP A 50 9.84 -8.73 -2.91
C ASP A 50 9.64 -7.24 -2.59
N SER A 51 8.48 -6.85 -2.05
CA SER A 51 8.23 -5.45 -1.67
C SER A 51 9.17 -4.96 -0.56
N ARG A 52 9.58 -5.84 0.37
CA ARG A 52 10.57 -5.53 1.41
C ARG A 52 11.96 -5.24 0.86
N LYS A 53 12.26 -5.69 -0.36
CA LYS A 53 13.57 -5.54 -1.00
C LYS A 53 13.65 -4.31 -1.91
N VAL A 54 12.53 -3.62 -2.16
CA VAL A 54 12.46 -2.47 -3.09
C VAL A 54 13.45 -1.35 -2.73
N PHE A 55 13.78 -1.19 -1.44
CA PHE A 55 14.72 -0.18 -0.95
C PHE A 55 15.91 -0.78 -0.20
N GLU A 56 16.25 -2.05 -0.43
CA GLU A 56 17.32 -2.73 0.32
C GLU A 56 18.71 -2.12 0.09
N ASP A 57 18.92 -1.51 -1.07
CA ASP A 57 20.15 -0.84 -1.50
C ASP A 57 20.10 0.68 -1.26
N VAL A 58 18.99 1.21 -0.75
CA VAL A 58 18.78 2.63 -0.51
C VAL A 58 19.12 2.96 0.95
N HIS A 59 19.95 3.98 1.15
CA HIS A 59 20.26 4.46 2.49
C HIS A 59 18.99 4.97 3.19
N ALA A 60 18.83 4.67 4.47
CA ALA A 60 17.60 4.94 5.23
C ALA A 60 17.13 6.40 5.17
N ASP A 61 18.08 7.34 5.07
CA ASP A 61 17.81 8.78 4.90
C ASP A 61 17.01 9.14 3.63
N PHE A 62 16.87 8.23 2.67
CA PHE A 62 16.17 8.44 1.40
C PHE A 62 14.98 7.50 1.16
N CYS A 63 14.72 6.55 2.08
CA CYS A 63 13.56 5.65 1.99
C CYS A 63 12.68 5.64 3.24
N ASP A 64 13.15 6.19 4.37
CA ASP A 64 12.35 6.41 5.57
C ASP A 64 11.66 7.77 5.50
N ILE A 65 10.33 7.77 5.39
CA ILE A 65 9.51 8.98 5.27
C ILE A 65 9.76 9.95 6.44
N ARG A 66 9.90 9.47 7.68
CA ARG A 66 10.15 10.35 8.83
C ARG A 66 11.50 11.03 8.72
N LYS A 67 12.55 10.29 8.33
CA LYS A 67 13.90 10.87 8.17
C LYS A 67 13.94 11.90 7.05
N ILE A 68 13.24 11.64 5.95
CA ILE A 68 13.13 12.58 4.83
C ILE A 68 12.43 13.86 5.30
N LEU A 69 11.29 13.73 5.98
CA LEU A 69 10.53 14.87 6.51
C LEU A 69 11.33 15.68 7.52
N LEU A 70 12.10 15.05 8.41
CA LEU A 70 12.99 15.75 9.35
C LEU A 70 14.04 16.61 8.63
N LYS A 71 14.61 16.14 7.52
CA LYS A 71 15.56 16.95 6.71
C LYS A 71 14.86 18.14 6.05
N PHE A 72 13.63 17.94 5.56
CA PHE A 72 12.83 19.03 5.00
C PHE A 72 12.41 20.04 6.06
N GLN A 73 12.09 19.59 7.27
CA GLN A 73 11.79 20.45 8.40
C GLN A 73 13.02 21.29 8.79
N GLU A 74 14.19 20.66 8.91
CA GLU A 74 15.45 21.37 9.18
C GLU A 74 15.76 22.41 8.09
N TRP A 75 15.52 22.07 6.82
CA TRP A 75 15.69 23.01 5.71
C TRP A 75 14.70 24.18 5.81
N LYS A 76 13.43 23.89 6.09
CA LYS A 76 12.38 24.90 6.28
C LYS A 76 12.71 25.87 7.41
N GLU A 77 13.23 25.37 8.54
CA GLU A 77 13.61 26.18 9.70
C GLU A 77 14.87 27.01 9.47
N LYS A 78 15.91 26.44 8.85
CA LYS A 78 17.20 27.11 8.68
C LYS A 78 17.27 28.03 7.47
N PHE A 79 16.55 27.71 6.39
CA PHE A 79 16.62 28.44 5.12
C PHE A 79 15.24 28.56 4.45
N PRO A 80 14.28 29.26 5.10
CA PRO A 80 12.88 29.33 4.66
C PRO A 80 12.72 29.89 3.24
N ASP A 81 13.49 30.92 2.87
CA ASP A 81 13.44 31.51 1.53
C ASP A 81 13.77 30.47 0.45
N SER A 82 14.87 29.75 0.63
CA SER A 82 15.29 28.72 -0.33
C SER A 82 14.34 27.52 -0.38
N TYR A 83 13.70 27.17 0.73
CA TYR A 83 12.69 26.13 0.80
C TYR A 83 11.43 26.54 0.02
N CYS A 84 11.02 27.80 0.16
CA CYS A 84 9.89 28.37 -0.56
C CYS A 84 10.17 28.51 -2.07
N ASP A 85 11.33 29.05 -2.43
CA ASP A 85 11.76 29.25 -3.82
C ASP A 85 11.90 27.92 -4.59
N ALA A 86 12.24 26.83 -3.88
CA ALA A 86 12.29 25.49 -4.45
C ALA A 86 10.92 24.78 -4.50
N TYR A 87 9.84 25.44 -4.07
CA TYR A 87 8.46 24.92 -4.05
C TYR A 87 8.35 23.58 -3.32
N ILE A 88 9.08 23.40 -2.22
CA ILE A 88 9.20 22.09 -1.58
C ILE A 88 7.86 21.57 -1.05
N SER A 89 7.05 22.41 -0.38
CA SER A 89 5.71 22.00 0.09
C SER A 89 4.82 21.47 -1.03
N PHE A 90 4.95 22.02 -2.25
CA PHE A 90 4.21 21.54 -3.43
C PHE A 90 4.78 20.22 -3.99
N CYS A 91 6.08 19.99 -3.82
CA CYS A 91 6.77 18.80 -4.33
C CYS A 91 6.69 17.60 -3.36
N LEU A 92 6.49 17.83 -2.07
CA LEU A 92 6.47 16.78 -1.03
C LEU A 92 5.53 15.61 -1.36
N PRO A 93 4.26 15.82 -1.74
CA PRO A 93 3.38 14.70 -2.11
C PRO A 93 3.95 13.84 -3.24
N LYS A 94 4.62 14.45 -4.23
CA LYS A 94 5.23 13.74 -5.36
C LYS A 94 6.48 12.96 -4.93
N LEU A 95 7.28 13.52 -4.01
CA LEU A 95 8.48 12.90 -3.47
C LEU A 95 8.14 11.67 -2.61
N LEU A 96 7.10 11.76 -1.77
CA LEU A 96 6.71 10.69 -0.86
C LEU A 96 5.86 9.59 -1.52
N ASN A 97 5.18 9.90 -2.63
CA ASN A 97 4.33 8.97 -3.37
C ASN A 97 4.93 7.57 -3.61
N PRO A 98 6.17 7.39 -4.11
CA PRO A 98 6.75 6.05 -4.28
C PRO A 98 6.91 5.29 -2.95
N LEU A 99 7.26 5.98 -1.86
CA LEU A 99 7.44 5.38 -0.54
C LEU A 99 6.09 4.94 0.05
N ILE A 100 5.08 5.80 -0.05
CA ILE A 100 3.72 5.52 0.41
C ILE A 100 3.13 4.34 -0.38
N ARG A 101 3.33 4.29 -1.71
CA ARG A 101 2.86 3.17 -2.53
C ARG A 101 3.41 1.84 -2.07
N VAL A 102 4.68 1.78 -1.70
CA VAL A 102 5.31 0.55 -1.19
C VAL A 102 4.69 0.12 0.14
N GLN A 103 4.41 1.07 1.04
CA GLN A 103 3.69 0.80 2.31
C GLN A 103 2.25 0.29 2.07
N LEU A 104 1.61 0.74 0.99
CA LEU A 104 0.24 0.35 0.64
C LEU A 104 0.14 -0.96 -0.16
N ILE A 105 1.24 -1.59 -0.58
CA ILE A 105 1.20 -2.84 -1.35
C ILE A 105 0.41 -3.94 -0.63
N SER A 106 0.54 -4.04 0.69
CA SER A 106 -0.15 -5.04 1.50
C SER A 106 -1.53 -4.58 2.00
N TRP A 107 -1.91 -3.33 1.77
CA TRP A 107 -3.12 -2.77 2.34
C TRP A 107 -4.35 -3.22 1.55
N ASN A 108 -5.33 -3.78 2.27
CA ASN A 108 -6.59 -4.24 1.69
C ASN A 108 -7.77 -3.77 2.57
N PRO A 109 -8.64 -2.87 2.05
CA PRO A 109 -9.76 -2.33 2.82
C PRO A 109 -10.85 -3.37 3.15
N LEU A 110 -10.80 -4.55 2.53
CA LEU A 110 -11.78 -5.62 2.74
C LEU A 110 -11.31 -6.68 3.76
N GLU A 111 -10.08 -6.59 4.27
CA GLU A 111 -9.58 -7.52 5.29
C GLU A 111 -10.14 -7.18 6.67
N GLN A 112 -10.48 -8.22 7.45
CA GLN A 112 -11.14 -8.08 8.77
C GLN A 112 -10.27 -7.35 9.82
N ASN A 113 -8.94 -7.42 9.68
CA ASN A 113 -7.98 -6.73 10.55
C ASN A 113 -7.35 -5.56 9.79
N LEU A 114 -8.18 -4.61 9.39
CA LEU A 114 -7.75 -3.42 8.66
C LEU A 114 -6.87 -2.54 9.56
N THR A 115 -5.70 -2.15 9.05
CA THR A 115 -4.99 -0.98 9.57
C THR A 115 -5.57 0.26 8.89
N GLU A 116 -6.14 1.16 9.68
CA GLU A 116 -6.61 2.46 9.20
C GLU A 116 -5.45 3.26 8.62
N LEU A 117 -5.71 4.09 7.62
CA LEU A 117 -4.65 4.86 6.96
C LEU A 117 -4.00 5.85 7.94
N GLU A 118 -4.81 6.40 8.83
CA GLU A 118 -4.44 7.34 9.90
C GLU A 118 -3.52 6.71 10.94
N GLU A 119 -3.58 5.39 11.13
CA GLU A 119 -2.69 4.67 12.04
C GLU A 119 -1.34 4.35 11.41
N MET A 120 -1.20 4.48 10.09
CA MET A 120 0.02 4.11 9.40
C MET A 120 1.17 5.07 9.76
N PRO A 121 2.41 4.55 9.93
CA PRO A 121 3.55 5.38 10.31
C PRO A 121 3.85 6.55 9.38
N TRP A 122 3.54 6.40 8.08
CA TRP A 122 3.75 7.44 7.08
C TRP A 122 2.72 8.57 7.19
N PHE A 123 1.48 8.26 7.58
CA PHE A 123 0.42 9.26 7.71
C PHE A 123 0.71 10.16 8.90
N ARG A 124 0.98 9.54 10.07
CA ARG A 124 1.37 10.26 11.29
C ARG A 124 2.61 11.14 11.08
N ALA A 125 3.59 10.66 10.31
CA ALA A 125 4.78 11.44 9.99
C ALA A 125 4.46 12.72 9.19
N ILE A 126 3.51 12.65 8.26
CA ILE A 126 3.07 13.80 7.46
C ILE A 126 2.23 14.75 8.32
N GLU A 127 1.38 14.23 9.19
CA GLU A 127 0.58 15.01 10.14
C GLU A 127 1.50 15.80 11.07
N GLU A 128 2.46 15.14 11.72
CA GLU A 128 3.48 15.77 12.57
C GLU A 128 4.26 16.87 11.82
N PHE A 129 4.64 16.61 10.56
CA PHE A 129 5.34 17.60 9.72
C PHE A 129 4.46 18.81 9.37
N SER A 130 3.16 18.61 9.19
CA SER A 130 2.20 19.66 8.85
C SER A 130 1.84 20.50 10.09
N ASP A 131 1.70 19.88 11.25
CA ASP A 131 1.38 20.59 12.50
C ASP A 131 2.51 21.51 12.96
N ALA A 132 3.77 21.13 12.68
CA ALA A 132 4.93 22.00 12.90
C ALA A 132 4.84 23.33 12.12
N GLU A 133 3.99 23.44 11.10
CA GLU A 133 3.72 24.68 10.37
C GLU A 133 2.86 25.65 11.19
N ASN A 134 1.90 25.15 11.97
CA ASN A 134 0.93 25.97 12.71
C ASN A 134 1.50 26.62 13.97
N ASP A 135 2.49 25.98 14.61
CA ASP A 135 3.12 26.51 15.83
C ASP A 135 4.12 27.65 15.54
N SER A 136 4.63 27.75 14.30
CA SER A 136 5.61 28.79 13.91
C SER A 136 4.98 30.16 13.60
N GLU A 137 3.65 30.25 13.51
CA GLU A 137 2.90 31.50 13.25
C GLU A 137 2.16 32.07 14.48
N SER A 138 2.34 31.48 15.68
CA SER A 138 1.72 31.92 16.94
C SER A 138 2.65 32.70 17.87
#